data_AF-A0A813LGY6-F1
#
_entry.id   AF-A0A813LGY6-F1
#
_cell.length_a   1.000
_cell.length_b   1.000
_cell.length_c   1.000
_cell.angle_alpha   90.00
_cell.angle_beta   90.00
_cell.angle_gamma   90.00
#
_symmetry.space_group_name_H-M   'P 1'
#
loop_
_entity.id
_entity.type
_entity.pdbx_description
1 polymer ?
#
loop_
_entity_poly.entity_id
_entity_poly.type
_entity_poly.pdbx_seq_one_letter_code
_entity_poly.pdbx_strand_id
1 'polypeptide(L)'
;EERLVCIRFGHDYDPECMKMDEILYSVAESIKSFCIIYLVDVKEVPDFNTMYELYDPVTVMFFFRNKHMMIDLGTGNNNKVNWAMNDKQEFIDILETIYRGARKGRGLVISPKDYCTKYRY
;
A
#
# COMPACT_ATOMS: atom_id res chain seq x y z
N GLU A 1 -18.58 0.58 -8.22
CA GLU A 1 -17.16 0.43 -8.56
C GLU A 1 -16.54 -0.60 -7.62
N GLU A 2 -15.93 -1.68 -8.14
CA GLU A 2 -15.52 -2.85 -7.34
C GLU A 2 -14.00 -3.02 -7.27
N ARG A 3 -13.21 -1.98 -7.52
CA ARG A 3 -11.74 -2.06 -7.49
C ARG A 3 -11.18 -1.64 -6.13
N LEU A 4 -10.07 -2.26 -5.75
CA LEU A 4 -9.22 -1.79 -4.67
C LEU A 4 -8.59 -0.46 -5.08
N VAL A 5 -8.49 0.48 -4.14
CA VAL A 5 -7.81 1.76 -4.33
C VAL A 5 -6.52 1.70 -3.52
N CYS A 6 -5.39 1.77 -4.22
CA CYS A 6 -4.05 1.84 -3.65
C CYS A 6 -3.58 3.30 -3.75
N ILE A 7 -3.20 3.90 -2.63
CA ILE A 7 -2.74 5.30 -2.59
C ILE A 7 -1.33 5.32 -2.03
N ARG A 8 -0.39 5.88 -2.80
CA ARG A 8 0.96 6.24 -2.35
C ARG A 8 0.94 7.68 -1.86
N PHE A 9 1.22 7.87 -0.57
CA PHE A 9 1.53 9.15 0.04
C PHE A 9 3.04 9.31 0.14
N GLY A 10 3.56 10.45 -0.31
CA GLY A 10 4.98 10.78 -0.19
C GLY A 10 5.39 11.86 -1.16
N HIS A 11 6.69 11.99 -1.45
CA HIS A 11 7.21 12.99 -2.38
C HIS A 11 7.90 12.35 -3.57
N ASP A 12 7.66 12.88 -4.76
CA ASP A 12 8.16 12.33 -6.02
C ASP A 12 9.70 12.38 -6.11
N TYR A 13 10.31 13.33 -5.39
CA TYR A 13 11.74 13.49 -5.30
C TYR A 13 12.40 12.62 -4.22
N ASP A 14 11.61 11.97 -3.35
CA ASP A 14 12.15 11.13 -2.29
C ASP A 14 12.65 9.78 -2.85
N PRO A 15 13.89 9.35 -2.55
CA PRO A 15 14.43 8.11 -3.10
C PRO A 15 13.62 6.85 -2.78
N GLU A 16 12.96 6.78 -1.61
CA GLU A 16 12.13 5.63 -1.25
C GLU A 16 10.79 5.66 -2.00
N CYS A 17 10.23 6.85 -2.22
CA CYS A 17 9.07 7.02 -3.10
C CYS A 17 9.40 6.63 -4.54
N MET A 18 10.55 7.05 -5.08
CA MET A 18 10.95 6.68 -6.45
C MET A 18 11.02 5.16 -6.63
N LYS A 19 11.65 4.44 -5.69
CA LYS A 19 11.71 2.97 -5.71
C LYS A 19 10.31 2.35 -5.68
N MET A 20 9.43 2.87 -4.82
CA MET A 20 8.06 2.37 -4.73
C MET A 20 7.26 2.66 -6.01
N ASP A 21 7.43 3.85 -6.57
CA ASP A 21 6.76 4.28 -7.80
C ASP A 21 7.18 3.43 -9.01
N GLU A 22 8.45 3.01 -9.09
CA GLU A 22 8.90 2.04 -10.11
C GLU A 22 8.15 0.70 -10.01
N ILE A 23 7.93 0.19 -8.79
CA ILE A 23 7.14 -1.03 -8.56
C ILE A 23 5.69 -0.79 -8.98
N LEU A 24 5.06 0.27 -8.46
CA LEU A 24 3.68 0.63 -8.76
C LEU A 24 3.42 0.75 -10.26
N TYR A 25 4.30 1.47 -10.97
CA TYR A 25 4.23 1.64 -12.41
C TYR A 25 4.36 0.30 -13.15
N SER A 26 5.30 -0.54 -12.72
CA SER A 26 5.56 -1.82 -13.39
C SER A 26 4.42 -2.83 -13.25
N VAL A 27 3.60 -2.75 -12.19
CA VAL A 27 2.47 -3.67 -11.97
C VAL A 27 1.13 -3.09 -12.40
N ALA A 28 1.04 -1.77 -12.65
CA ALA A 28 -0.21 -1.06 -12.86
C ALA A 28 -1.08 -1.69 -13.96
N GLU A 29 -0.47 -2.09 -15.07
CA GLU A 29 -1.16 -2.71 -16.20
C GLU A 29 -1.70 -4.11 -15.86
N SER A 30 -0.94 -4.89 -15.09
CA SER A 30 -1.31 -6.26 -14.69
C SER A 30 -2.47 -6.29 -13.70
N ILE A 31 -2.60 -5.28 -12.83
CA ILE A 31 -3.59 -5.23 -11.75
C ILE A 31 -4.82 -4.37 -12.08
N LYS A 32 -4.86 -3.69 -13.24
CA LYS A 32 -5.89 -2.70 -13.60
C LYS A 32 -7.35 -3.19 -13.50
N SER A 33 -7.54 -4.51 -13.61
CA SER A 33 -8.86 -5.16 -13.53
C SER A 33 -9.44 -5.15 -12.12
N PHE A 34 -8.60 -5.10 -11.08
CA PHE A 34 -9.04 -5.20 -9.69
C PHE A 34 -8.46 -4.14 -8.75
N CYS A 35 -7.44 -3.39 -9.16
CA CYS A 35 -6.81 -2.32 -8.37
C CYS A 35 -6.60 -1.06 -9.21
N ILE A 36 -6.69 0.11 -8.58
CA ILE A 36 -6.35 1.43 -9.13
C ILE A 36 -5.29 2.03 -8.24
N ILE A 37 -4.25 2.61 -8.83
CA ILE A 37 -3.18 3.30 -8.10
C ILE A 37 -3.35 4.81 -8.25
N TYR A 38 -3.21 5.53 -7.14
CA TYR A 38 -3.07 6.98 -7.10
C TYR A 38 -1.79 7.36 -6.35
N LEU A 39 -1.16 8.46 -6.78
CA LEU A 39 -0.03 9.08 -6.10
C LEU A 39 -0.52 10.40 -5.50
N VAL A 40 -0.14 10.68 -4.26
CA VAL A 40 -0.51 11.87 -3.52
C VAL A 40 0.75 12.48 -2.91
N ASP A 41 1.00 13.75 -3.24
CA ASP A 41 2.04 14.53 -2.58
C ASP A 41 1.52 15.08 -1.23
N VAL A 42 2.22 14.74 -0.15
CA VAL A 42 1.81 15.11 1.24
C VAL A 42 2.01 16.60 1.59
N LYS A 43 2.73 17.36 0.76
CA LYS A 43 2.81 18.83 0.86
C LYS A 43 1.68 19.50 0.09
N GLU A 44 1.32 18.96 -1.07
CA GLU A 44 0.19 19.49 -1.84
C GLU A 44 -1.16 19.17 -1.18
N VAL A 45 -1.28 17.99 -0.57
CA VAL A 45 -2.49 17.53 0.14
C VAL A 45 -2.15 17.15 1.58
N PRO A 46 -1.99 18.15 2.49
CA PRO A 46 -1.55 17.90 3.86
C PRO A 46 -2.66 17.43 4.81
N ASP A 47 -3.93 17.49 4.39
CA ASP A 47 -5.11 17.26 5.25
C ASP A 47 -5.11 15.87 5.92
N PHE A 48 -4.46 14.89 5.28
CA PHE A 48 -4.41 13.51 5.75
C PHE A 48 -3.20 13.21 6.65
N ASN A 49 -2.24 14.14 6.77
CA ASN A 49 -0.95 13.87 7.43
C ASN A 49 -1.13 13.52 8.91
N THR A 50 -1.94 14.29 9.64
CA THR A 50 -2.24 13.99 11.06
C THR A 50 -3.15 12.79 11.20
N MET A 51 -4.19 12.67 10.37
CA MET A 51 -5.18 11.60 10.48
C MET A 51 -4.57 10.22 10.25
N TYR A 52 -3.70 10.11 9.26
CA TYR A 52 -3.04 8.86 8.90
C TYR A 52 -1.62 8.75 9.41
N GLU A 53 -1.12 9.69 10.23
CA GLU A 53 0.23 9.67 10.79
C GLU A 53 1.31 9.50 9.70
N LEU A 54 1.24 10.33 8.65
CA LEU A 54 2.12 10.27 7.47
C LEU A 54 3.48 10.94 7.78
N TYR A 55 4.31 10.26 8.57
CA TYR A 55 5.65 10.73 8.96
C TYR A 55 6.78 10.08 8.17
N ASP A 56 6.52 8.89 7.62
CA ASP A 56 7.50 8.13 6.83
C ASP A 56 7.64 8.72 5.42
N PRO A 57 8.83 8.63 4.79
CA PRO A 57 9.07 9.18 3.46
C PRO A 57 8.11 8.65 2.39
N VAL A 58 7.77 7.37 2.48
CA VAL A 58 6.78 6.69 1.63
C VAL A 58 5.76 5.98 2.50
N THR A 59 4.49 6.11 2.15
CA THR A 59 3.39 5.38 2.79
C THR A 59 2.42 4.90 1.73
N VAL A 60 2.06 3.61 1.75
CA VAL A 60 1.04 3.05 0.87
C VAL A 60 -0.13 2.55 1.70
N MET A 61 -1.32 3.00 1.35
CA MET A 61 -2.58 2.65 2.01
C MET A 61 -3.58 2.09 1.01
N PHE A 62 -4.47 1.23 1.51
CA PHE A 62 -5.43 0.51 0.69
C PHE A 62 -6.86 0.82 1.13
N PHE A 63 -7.75 1.03 0.17
CA PHE A 63 -9.16 1.33 0.42
C PHE A 63 -10.05 0.50 -0.49
N PHE A 64 -11.16 0.02 0.04
CA PHE A 64 -12.17 -0.70 -0.74
C PHE A 64 -13.56 -0.23 -0.31
N ARG A 65 -14.36 0.29 -1.25
CA ARG A 65 -15.70 0.83 -0.98
C ARG A 65 -15.73 1.82 0.20
N ASN A 66 -14.84 2.81 0.17
CA ASN A 66 -14.67 3.83 1.21
C ASN A 66 -14.25 3.30 2.60
N LYS A 67 -13.81 2.04 2.69
CA LYS A 67 -13.28 1.45 3.91
C LYS A 67 -11.76 1.32 3.80
N HIS A 68 -11.04 1.81 4.79
CA HIS A 68 -9.61 1.56 4.93
C HIS A 68 -9.36 0.07 5.21
N MET A 69 -8.44 -0.51 4.45
CA MET A 69 -8.10 -1.92 4.49
C MET A 69 -6.76 -2.10 5.19
N MET A 70 -6.77 -2.86 6.28
CA MET A 70 -5.57 -3.21 7.03
C MET A 70 -4.96 -4.51 6.50
N ILE A 71 -3.65 -4.60 6.55
CA ILE A 71 -2.89 -5.81 6.21
C ILE A 71 -1.87 -6.11 7.30
N ASP A 72 -1.92 -7.32 7.83
CA ASP A 72 -0.88 -7.84 8.73
C ASP A 72 0.30 -8.32 7.91
N LEU A 73 1.40 -7.56 7.96
CA LEU A 73 2.67 -7.84 7.31
C LEU A 73 3.71 -8.38 8.28
N GLY A 74 3.38 -8.57 9.57
CA GLY A 74 4.34 -8.94 10.61
C GLY A 74 5.31 -7.84 11.03
N THR A 75 5.10 -6.60 10.58
CA THR A 75 5.91 -5.42 10.96
C THR A 75 5.41 -4.73 12.23
N GLY A 76 4.23 -5.10 12.73
CA GLY A 76 3.54 -4.44 13.84
C GLY A 76 2.66 -3.25 13.43
N ASN A 77 2.81 -2.72 12.20
CA ASN A 77 1.92 -1.70 11.64
C ASN A 77 1.04 -2.30 10.54
N ASN A 78 -0.26 -2.46 10.85
CA ASN A 78 -1.21 -3.07 9.92
C ASN A 78 -1.96 -2.04 9.06
N ASN A 79 -1.79 -0.75 9.33
CA ASN A 79 -2.57 0.31 8.68
C ASN A 79 -2.01 0.71 7.31
N LYS A 80 -0.71 0.49 7.10
CA LYS A 80 0.03 1.01 5.96
C LYS A 80 1.30 0.19 5.68
N VAL A 81 1.80 0.31 4.46
CA VAL A 81 3.16 -0.10 4.10
C VAL A 81 4.02 1.16 4.11
N ASN A 82 5.02 1.24 4.98
CA ASN A 82 5.85 2.43 5.15
C ASN A 82 7.31 2.26 4.68
N TRP A 83 7.53 1.35 3.74
CA TRP A 83 8.85 1.11 3.13
C TRP A 83 8.69 0.83 1.63
N ALA A 84 9.75 1.05 0.86
CA ALA A 84 9.79 0.67 -0.54
C ALA A 84 9.89 -0.87 -0.70
N MET A 85 8.93 -1.46 -1.43
CA MET A 85 9.02 -2.87 -1.80
C MET A 85 10.01 -3.06 -2.96
N ASN A 86 10.64 -4.24 -3.03
CA ASN A 86 11.64 -4.54 -4.06
C ASN A 86 11.15 -5.60 -5.06
N ASP A 87 10.13 -6.37 -4.70
CA ASP A 87 9.60 -7.47 -5.51
C ASP A 87 8.19 -7.13 -6.01
N LYS A 88 8.04 -7.16 -7.33
CA LYS A 88 6.79 -6.87 -8.05
C LYS A 88 5.73 -7.94 -7.80
N GLN A 89 6.13 -9.21 -7.76
CA GLN A 89 5.20 -10.31 -7.54
C GLN A 89 4.69 -10.28 -6.10
N GLU A 90 5.55 -10.01 -5.13
CA GLU A 90 5.12 -9.85 -3.73
C GLU A 90 4.08 -8.74 -3.57
N PHE A 91 4.28 -7.62 -4.28
CA PHE A 91 3.31 -6.52 -4.25
C PHE A 91 1.97 -6.90 -4.90
N ILE A 92 1.99 -7.63 -6.02
CA ILE A 92 0.76 -8.16 -6.65
C ILE A 92 0.03 -9.11 -5.69
N ASP A 93 0.75 -10.03 -5.05
CA ASP A 93 0.18 -11.03 -4.13
C ASP A 93 -0.48 -10.36 -2.91
N ILE A 94 0.12 -9.28 -2.40
CA ILE A 94 -0.46 -8.44 -1.35
C ILE A 94 -1.77 -7.81 -1.83
N LEU A 95 -1.77 -7.16 -3.00
CA LEU A 95 -2.96 -6.52 -3.55
C LEU A 95 -4.10 -7.51 -3.79
N GLU A 96 -3.78 -8.70 -4.33
CA GLU A 96 -4.77 -9.76 -4.51
C GLU A 96 -5.35 -10.23 -3.17
N THR A 97 -4.51 -10.40 -2.16
CA THR A 97 -4.92 -10.83 -0.82
C THR A 97 -5.88 -9.83 -0.19
N ILE A 98 -5.54 -8.54 -0.27
CA ILE A 98 -6.40 -7.44 0.21
C ILE A 98 -7.71 -7.43 -0.56
N TYR A 99 -7.66 -7.49 -1.89
CA TYR A 99 -8.86 -7.47 -2.74
C TYR A 99 -9.80 -8.65 -2.44
N ARG A 100 -9.27 -9.88 -2.35
CA ARG A 100 -10.05 -11.08 -2.00
C ARG A 100 -10.64 -10.98 -0.60
N GLY A 101 -9.89 -10.47 0.37
CA GLY A 101 -10.38 -10.27 1.74
C GLY A 101 -11.45 -9.19 1.84
N ALA A 102 -11.25 -8.06 1.16
CA ALA A 102 -12.20 -6.94 1.10
C ALA A 102 -13.53 -7.36 0.48
N ARG A 103 -13.51 -8.14 -0.61
CA ARG A 103 -14.73 -8.71 -1.22
C ARG A 103 -15.50 -9.65 -0.31
N LYS A 104 -14.82 -10.29 0.65
CA LYS A 104 -15.44 -11.12 1.70
C LYS A 104 -15.86 -10.31 2.93
N GLY A 105 -15.78 -8.98 2.88
CA GLY A 105 -16.17 -8.08 3.97
C GLY A 105 -15.16 -7.97 5.12
N ARG A 106 -13.96 -8.56 4.99
CA ARG A 106 -12.91 -8.45 6.02
C ARG A 106 -12.31 -7.05 5.99
N GLY A 107 -12.03 -6.47 7.16
CA GLY A 107 -11.31 -5.18 7.29
C GLY A 107 -9.81 -5.33 7.50
N LEU A 108 -9.37 -6.52 7.92
CA LEU A 108 -7.98 -6.91 8.13
C LEU A 108 -7.73 -8.20 7.35
N VAL A 109 -6.64 -8.24 6.61
CA VAL A 109 -6.14 -9.45 5.94
C VAL A 109 -4.73 -9.77 6.42
N ILE A 110 -4.33 -11.03 6.31
CA ILE A 110 -2.97 -11.45 6.64
C ILE A 110 -2.22 -11.62 5.32
N SER A 111 -1.04 -11.00 5.24
CA SER A 111 -0.15 -11.15 4.09
C SER A 111 0.27 -12.62 3.92
N PRO A 112 0.39 -13.13 2.68
CA PRO A 112 0.93 -14.48 2.45
C PRO A 112 2.40 -14.60 2.87
N LYS A 113 3.12 -13.48 2.99
CA LYS A 113 4.51 -13.40 3.42
C LYS A 113 4.65 -12.58 4.70
N ASP A 114 5.44 -13.10 5.63
CA ASP A 114 5.84 -12.41 6.86
C ASP A 114 7.08 -11.54 6.59
N TYR A 115 6.99 -10.25 6.92
CA TYR A 115 8.08 -9.28 6.81
C TYR A 115 8.78 -9.01 8.17
N CYS A 116 8.44 -9.75 9.23
CA CYS A 116 9.06 -9.65 10.55
C CYS A 116 10.60 -9.83 10.51
N THR A 117 11.12 -10.62 9.55
CA THR A 117 12.57 -10.83 9.38
C THR A 117 13.29 -9.67 8.67
N LYS A 118 12.61 -8.71 8.02
CA LYS A 118 13.28 -7.52 7.47
C LYS A 118 13.88 -6.62 8.57
N TYR A 119 13.38 -6.73 9.80
CA TYR A 119 13.92 -6.05 10.98
C TYR A 119 14.78 -6.97 11.87
N ARG A 120 14.99 -8.24 11.48
CA ARG A 120 15.92 -9.13 12.16
C ARG A 120 17.29 -9.00 11.51
N TYR A 121 18.14 -8.21 12.18
CA TYR A 121 19.59 -8.26 12.05
C TYR A 121 20.13 -9.69 12.17
#